data_AF-A0A432RDS6-F1
#
_entry.id   AF-A0A432RDS6-F1
#
_cell.length_a   1.000
_cell.length_b   1.000
_cell.length_c   1.000
_cell.angle_alpha   90.00
_cell.angle_beta   90.00
_cell.angle_gamma   90.00
#
_symmetry.space_group_name_H-M   'P 1'
#
loop_
_entity.id
_entity.type
_entity.pdbx_description
1 polymer ?
#
loop_
_entity_poly.entity_id
_entity_poly.type
_entity_poly.pdbx_seq_one_letter_code
_entity_poly.pdbx_strand_id
1 'polypeptide(L)'
;MNQSFEEYLKEIEDFYLKQKGIFAFLSAKEIDLIKSWYKKNIPLNIVKEVIKQEIAKFPTKKKKKFSLILVDSILKEKVSTENKEEREAKDKLQKVIKVFNIPEEKIEKFSSDIEKERFIVSYIWQNMDREDKERLIHEATSNIDKTGLSKTEYEEMIKSYIYTKILNYIELL
;
A
#
# COMPACT_ATOMS: atom_id res chain seq x y z
N MET A 1 0.53 19.90 0.69
CA MET A 1 -0.36 21.08 0.88
C MET A 1 -1.71 20.55 1.33
N ASN A 2 -2.19 20.94 2.52
CA ASN A 2 -3.50 20.50 3.01
C ASN A 2 -4.57 21.27 2.23
N GLN A 3 -5.32 20.55 1.38
CA GLN A 3 -6.46 21.09 0.64
C GLN A 3 -7.49 21.66 1.63
N SER A 4 -8.06 22.83 1.34
CA SER A 4 -9.13 23.41 2.15
C SER A 4 -10.41 22.57 2.05
N PHE A 5 -11.29 22.68 3.04
CA PHE A 5 -12.59 21.99 2.98
C PHE A 5 -13.43 22.45 1.79
N GLU A 6 -13.36 23.74 1.42
CA GLU A 6 -14.09 24.31 0.30
C GLU A 6 -13.65 23.71 -1.03
N GLU A 7 -12.33 23.57 -1.23
CA GLU A 7 -11.77 22.90 -2.42
C GLU A 7 -12.17 21.41 -2.46
N TYR A 8 -12.07 20.73 -1.32
CA TYR A 8 -12.42 19.30 -1.20
C TYR A 8 -13.90 19.05 -1.50
N LEU A 9 -14.79 19.88 -0.95
CA LEU A 9 -16.23 19.82 -1.19
C LEU A 9 -16.55 20.07 -2.66
N LYS A 10 -15.99 21.14 -3.25
CA LYS A 10 -16.22 21.51 -4.64
C LYS A 10 -15.78 20.40 -5.60
N GLU A 11 -14.61 19.81 -5.37
CA GLU A 11 -14.12 18.73 -6.21
C GLU A 11 -14.97 17.46 -6.14
N ILE A 12 -15.51 17.12 -4.97
CA ILE A 12 -16.45 15.99 -4.82
C ILE A 12 -17.77 16.31 -5.50
N GLU A 13 -18.30 17.52 -5.31
CA GLU A 13 -19.55 17.97 -5.92
C GLU A 13 -19.45 17.92 -7.45
N ASP A 14 -18.45 18.57 -8.04
CA ASP A 14 -18.22 18.60 -9.49
C ASP A 14 -18.09 17.18 -10.06
N PHE A 15 -17.34 16.31 -9.37
CA PHE A 15 -17.16 14.93 -9.79
C PHE A 15 -18.47 14.13 -9.70
N TYR A 16 -19.18 14.22 -8.58
CA TYR A 16 -20.41 13.48 -8.32
C TYR A 16 -21.51 13.86 -9.32
N LEU A 17 -21.70 15.16 -9.57
CA LEU A 17 -22.71 15.66 -10.52
C LEU A 17 -22.40 15.24 -11.96
N LYS A 18 -21.12 15.31 -12.35
CA LYS A 18 -20.66 14.81 -13.65
C LYS A 18 -20.96 13.32 -13.83
N GLN A 19 -20.74 12.49 -12.80
CA GLN A 19 -21.03 11.06 -12.86
C GLN A 19 -22.53 10.75 -12.90
N LYS A 20 -23.35 11.56 -12.21
CA LYS A 20 -24.80 11.40 -12.12
C LYS A 20 -25.53 11.87 -13.39
N GLY A 21 -24.92 12.78 -14.15
CA GLY A 21 -25.50 13.37 -15.35
C GLY A 21 -26.67 14.31 -15.08
N ILE A 22 -26.74 14.87 -13.85
CA ILE A 22 -27.76 15.85 -13.45
C ILE A 22 -27.05 17.01 -12.75
N PHE A 23 -27.40 18.22 -13.15
CA PHE A 23 -27.03 19.47 -12.47
C PHE A 23 -28.01 19.78 -11.34
N ALA A 24 -27.95 19.01 -10.26
CA ALA A 24 -28.71 19.27 -9.04
C ALA A 24 -27.72 19.55 -7.91
N PHE A 25 -28.08 20.39 -6.95
CA PHE A 25 -27.22 20.64 -5.79
C PHE A 25 -27.16 19.43 -4.87
N LEU A 26 -26.06 19.30 -4.12
CA LEU A 26 -25.97 18.37 -3.00
C LEU A 26 -27.00 18.72 -1.94
N SER A 27 -27.62 17.70 -1.35
CA SER A 27 -28.48 17.92 -0.18
C SER A 27 -27.63 18.27 1.05
N ALA A 28 -28.22 18.96 2.04
CA ALA A 28 -27.52 19.28 3.29
C ALA A 28 -26.92 18.05 3.97
N LYS A 29 -27.62 16.90 3.93
CA LYS A 29 -27.12 15.63 4.45
C LYS A 29 -25.87 15.12 3.73
N GLU A 30 -25.79 15.34 2.42
CA GLU A 30 -24.62 14.94 1.61
C GLU A 30 -23.42 15.87 1.87
N ILE A 31 -23.67 17.17 2.09
CA ILE A 31 -22.64 18.12 2.52
C ILE A 31 -22.09 17.72 3.90
N ASP A 32 -22.96 17.36 4.85
CA ASP A 32 -22.54 16.89 6.18
C ASP A 32 -21.72 15.59 6.10
N LEU A 33 -22.07 14.68 5.19
CA LEU A 33 -21.29 13.46 4.92
C LEU A 33 -19.89 13.80 4.41
N ILE A 34 -19.78 14.67 3.40
CA ILE A 34 -18.49 15.10 2.85
C ILE A 34 -17.64 15.79 3.92
N LYS A 35 -18.26 16.63 4.76
CA LYS A 35 -17.60 17.24 5.91
C LYS A 35 -17.06 16.21 6.90
N SER A 36 -17.79 15.11 7.11
CA SER A 36 -17.33 14.01 7.96
C SER A 36 -16.12 13.28 7.36
N TRP A 37 -16.07 13.10 6.03
CA TRP A 37 -14.94 12.49 5.33
C TRP A 37 -13.69 13.37 5.38
N TYR A 38 -13.88 14.68 5.17
CA TYR A 38 -12.81 15.66 5.30
C TYR A 38 -12.22 15.66 6.72
N LYS A 39 -13.06 15.68 7.76
CA LYS A 39 -12.61 15.61 9.18
C LYS A 39 -11.85 14.32 9.51
N LYS A 40 -12.13 13.23 8.79
CA LYS A 40 -11.42 11.96 8.91
C LYS A 40 -10.17 11.87 8.04
N ASN A 41 -9.79 12.96 7.37
CA ASN A 41 -8.68 13.01 6.41
C ASN A 41 -8.76 11.95 5.32
N ILE A 42 -9.97 11.60 4.85
CA ILE A 42 -10.11 10.61 3.77
C ILE A 42 -9.59 11.26 2.47
N PRO A 43 -8.59 10.66 1.81
CA PRO A 43 -8.04 11.18 0.57
C PRO A 43 -9.09 11.34 -0.54
N LEU A 44 -9.04 12.46 -1.26
CA LEU A 44 -10.00 12.83 -2.30
C LEU A 44 -10.06 11.80 -3.45
N ASN A 45 -8.91 11.25 -3.82
CA ASN A 45 -8.79 10.20 -4.83
C ASN A 45 -9.59 8.94 -4.42
N ILE A 46 -9.51 8.53 -3.15
CA ILE A 46 -10.24 7.37 -2.63
C ILE A 46 -11.75 7.63 -2.71
N VAL A 47 -12.21 8.82 -2.28
CA VAL A 47 -13.63 9.19 -2.36
C VAL A 47 -14.14 9.15 -3.82
N LYS A 48 -13.41 9.75 -4.75
CA LYS A 48 -13.77 9.76 -6.18
C LYS A 48 -13.80 8.35 -6.78
N GLU A 49 -12.86 7.49 -6.39
CA GLU A 49 -12.82 6.11 -6.84
C GLU A 49 -14.06 5.33 -6.40
N VAL A 50 -14.43 5.42 -5.11
CA VAL A 50 -15.62 4.74 -4.58
C VAL A 50 -16.89 5.28 -5.22
N ILE A 51 -17.03 6.61 -5.37
CA ILE A 51 -18.17 7.21 -6.09
C ILE A 51 -18.29 6.63 -7.50
N LYS A 52 -17.18 6.54 -8.24
CA LYS A 52 -17.16 6.01 -9.61
C LYS A 52 -17.60 4.55 -9.65
N GLN A 53 -17.05 3.72 -8.77
CA GLN A 53 -17.37 2.29 -8.68
C GLN A 53 -18.85 2.07 -8.36
N GLU A 54 -19.38 2.79 -7.37
CA GLU A 54 -20.77 2.61 -6.96
C GLU A 54 -21.77 3.13 -7.99
N ILE A 55 -21.51 4.29 -8.61
CA ILE A 55 -22.39 4.82 -9.68
C ILE A 55 -22.39 3.89 -10.89
N ALA A 56 -21.26 3.23 -11.21
CA ALA A 56 -21.17 2.31 -12.33
C ALA A 56 -22.08 1.08 -12.18
N LYS A 57 -22.43 0.69 -10.94
CA LYS A 57 -23.38 -0.41 -10.67
C LYS A 57 -24.82 -0.06 -11.06
N PHE A 58 -25.14 1.22 -11.27
CA PHE A 58 -26.48 1.66 -11.64
C PHE A 58 -26.64 1.75 -13.17
N PRO A 59 -27.74 1.22 -13.72
CA PRO A 59 -28.11 1.48 -15.12
C PRO A 59 -28.19 2.98 -15.39
N THR A 60 -27.80 3.43 -16.59
CA THR A 60 -27.72 4.87 -16.95
C THR A 60 -28.97 5.67 -16.58
N LYS A 61 -30.17 5.11 -16.80
CA LYS A 61 -31.46 5.75 -16.48
C LYS A 61 -31.72 5.93 -14.96
N LYS A 62 -31.03 5.15 -14.12
CA LYS A 62 -31.19 5.13 -12.66
C LYS A 62 -30.05 5.83 -11.90
N LYS A 63 -28.94 6.21 -12.56
CA LYS A 63 -27.82 6.93 -11.93
C LYS A 63 -28.26 8.18 -11.16
N LYS A 64 -29.30 8.86 -11.64
CA LYS A 64 -29.94 9.99 -10.96
C LYS A 64 -30.49 9.72 -9.55
N LYS A 65 -30.76 8.46 -9.20
CA LYS A 65 -31.23 8.06 -7.87
C LYS A 65 -30.10 7.70 -6.91
N PHE A 66 -28.85 7.68 -7.40
CA PHE A 66 -27.69 7.41 -6.57
C PHE A 66 -27.50 8.51 -5.53
N SER A 67 -27.13 8.13 -4.31
CA SER A 67 -26.88 9.04 -3.18
C SER A 67 -25.53 8.74 -2.55
N LEU A 68 -24.83 9.79 -2.10
CA LEU A 68 -23.55 9.67 -1.41
C LEU A 68 -23.64 8.92 -0.07
N ILE A 69 -24.84 8.70 0.48
CA ILE A 69 -25.04 7.87 1.67
C ILE A 69 -24.50 6.45 1.46
N LEU A 70 -24.66 5.87 0.26
CA LEU A 70 -24.14 4.54 -0.07
C LEU A 70 -22.61 4.49 -0.13
N VAL A 71 -21.98 5.64 -0.39
CA VAL A 71 -20.52 5.78 -0.44
C VAL A 71 -19.93 5.79 0.97
N ASP A 72 -20.64 6.37 1.94
CA ASP A 72 -20.18 6.50 3.32
C ASP A 72 -19.89 5.15 4.00
N SER A 73 -20.76 4.16 3.81
CA SER A 73 -20.56 2.81 4.38
C SER A 73 -19.30 2.14 3.81
N ILE A 74 -19.08 2.27 2.50
CA ILE A 74 -17.94 1.65 1.81
C ILE A 74 -16.64 2.37 2.15
N LEU A 75 -16.66 3.71 2.26
CA LEU A 75 -15.51 4.47 2.70
C LEU A 75 -15.10 4.09 4.13
N LYS A 76 -16.06 3.89 5.03
CA LYS A 76 -15.77 3.43 6.40
C LYS A 76 -15.08 2.09 6.41
N GLU A 77 -15.54 1.13 5.60
CA GLU A 77 -14.91 -0.19 5.47
C GLU A 77 -13.51 -0.08 4.83
N LYS A 78 -13.37 0.59 3.68
CA LYS A 78 -12.10 0.71 2.95
C LYS A 78 -11.02 1.40 3.78
N VAL A 79 -11.36 2.49 4.47
CA VAL A 79 -10.44 3.20 5.38
C VAL A 79 -10.09 2.35 6.60
N SER A 80 -11.01 1.51 7.10
CA SER A 80 -10.69 0.60 8.21
C SER A 80 -9.72 -0.51 7.81
N THR A 81 -9.81 -1.01 6.58
CA THR A 81 -8.92 -2.04 6.02
C THR A 81 -7.54 -1.48 5.71
N GLU A 82 -7.43 -0.33 5.03
CA GLU A 82 -6.13 0.29 4.72
C GLU A 82 -5.37 0.66 6.01
N ASN A 83 -6.06 1.17 7.04
CA ASN A 83 -5.44 1.44 8.34
C ASN A 83 -5.02 0.18 9.10
N LYS A 84 -5.65 -0.97 8.84
CA LYS A 84 -5.29 -2.25 9.45
C LYS A 84 -4.04 -2.82 8.77
N GLU A 85 -3.99 -2.81 7.44
CA GLU A 85 -2.82 -3.26 6.67
C GLU A 85 -1.58 -2.42 6.96
N GLU A 86 -1.73 -1.09 7.06
CA GLU A 86 -0.59 -0.20 7.37
C GLU A 86 -0.08 -0.41 8.81
N ARG A 87 -0.98 -0.73 9.76
CA ARG A 87 -0.58 -1.09 11.14
C ARG A 87 0.11 -2.44 11.19
N GLU A 88 -0.42 -3.44 10.51
CA GLU A 88 0.18 -4.78 10.46
C GLU A 88 1.56 -4.75 9.79
N ALA A 89 1.74 -3.97 8.73
CA ALA A 89 3.04 -3.78 8.07
C ALA A 89 4.05 -3.06 8.99
N LYS A 90 3.63 -2.02 9.72
CA LYS A 90 4.48 -1.34 10.71
C LYS A 90 4.87 -2.26 11.87
N ASP A 91 3.94 -3.06 12.37
CA ASP A 91 4.21 -4.02 13.44
C ASP A 91 5.19 -5.11 12.98
N LYS A 92 5.05 -5.64 11.76
CA LYS A 92 6.01 -6.59 11.16
C LYS A 92 7.41 -5.99 11.05
N LEU A 93 7.52 -4.77 10.51
CA LEU A 93 8.81 -4.10 10.37
C LEU A 93 9.49 -3.89 11.73
N GLN A 94 8.74 -3.42 12.73
CA GLN A 94 9.26 -3.24 14.09
C GLN A 94 9.70 -4.56 14.73
N LYS A 95 8.98 -5.66 14.51
CA LYS A 95 9.42 -6.99 14.98
C LYS A 95 10.76 -7.37 14.37
N VAL A 96 10.91 -7.22 13.05
CA VAL A 96 12.14 -7.58 12.32
C VAL A 96 13.31 -6.75 12.84
N ILE A 97 13.11 -5.44 13.00
CA ILE A 97 14.11 -4.53 13.57
C ILE A 97 14.56 -4.99 14.96
N LYS A 98 13.62 -5.37 15.82
CA LYS A 98 13.93 -5.87 17.17
C LYS A 98 14.66 -7.22 17.16
N VAL A 99 14.18 -8.18 16.37
CA VAL A 99 14.75 -9.53 16.30
C VAL A 99 16.20 -9.50 15.82
N PHE A 100 16.49 -8.68 14.80
CA PHE A 100 17.83 -8.57 14.22
C PHE A 100 18.66 -7.43 14.79
N ASN A 101 18.15 -6.74 15.81
CA ASN A 101 18.81 -5.59 16.45
C ASN A 101 19.32 -4.56 15.41
N ILE A 102 18.46 -4.21 14.45
CA ILE A 102 18.79 -3.28 13.37
C ILE A 102 18.69 -1.85 13.91
N PRO A 103 19.70 -0.99 13.72
CA PRO A 103 19.62 0.38 14.21
C PRO A 103 18.57 1.19 13.43
N GLU A 104 17.50 1.63 14.10
CA GLU A 104 16.37 2.35 13.50
C GLU A 104 16.83 3.61 12.76
N GLU A 105 17.84 4.31 13.28
CA GLU A 105 18.39 5.53 12.71
C GLU A 105 19.05 5.31 11.33
N LYS A 106 19.37 4.05 10.98
CA LYS A 106 19.87 3.70 9.64
C LYS A 106 18.73 3.48 8.66
N ILE A 107 17.57 3.03 9.12
CA ILE A 107 16.39 2.76 8.31
C ILE A 107 15.64 4.06 7.97
N GLU A 108 15.56 4.99 8.93
CA GLU A 108 14.88 6.28 8.75
C GLU A 108 15.50 7.16 7.65
N LYS A 109 16.73 6.88 7.22
CA LYS A 109 17.41 7.57 6.11
C LYS A 109 16.77 7.28 4.76
N PHE A 110 15.98 6.22 4.64
CA PHE A 110 15.36 5.80 3.39
C PHE A 110 13.92 6.28 3.31
N SER A 111 13.59 6.95 2.20
CA SER A 111 12.26 7.52 1.98
C SER A 111 11.25 6.51 1.45
N SER A 112 11.69 5.47 0.74
CA SER A 112 10.80 4.45 0.17
C SER A 112 10.88 3.12 0.92
N ASP A 113 9.77 2.40 0.94
CA ASP A 113 9.71 1.08 1.60
C ASP A 113 10.58 0.05 0.89
N ILE A 114 10.73 0.17 -0.44
CA ILE A 114 11.63 -0.68 -1.24
C ILE A 114 13.09 -0.50 -0.81
N GLU A 115 13.53 0.74 -0.56
CA GLU A 115 14.89 1.01 -0.09
C GLU A 115 15.11 0.49 1.32
N LYS A 116 14.13 0.66 2.22
CA LYS A 116 14.18 0.12 3.58
C LYS A 116 14.29 -1.41 3.56
N GLU A 117 13.50 -2.08 2.73
CA GLU A 117 13.54 -3.54 2.56
C GLU A 117 14.92 -4.01 2.11
N ARG A 118 15.46 -3.40 1.04
CA ARG A 118 16.79 -3.73 0.53
C ARG A 118 17.87 -3.54 1.58
N PHE A 119 17.78 -2.46 2.36
CA PHE A 119 18.71 -2.21 3.45
C PHE A 119 18.60 -3.30 4.52
N ILE A 120 17.39 -3.66 4.95
CA ILE A 120 17.16 -4.70 5.97
C ILE A 120 17.70 -6.05 5.50
N VAL A 121 17.38 -6.46 4.28
CA VAL A 121 17.89 -7.72 3.71
C VAL A 121 19.42 -7.71 3.67
N SER A 122 20.02 -6.61 3.24
CA SER A 122 21.48 -6.45 3.21
C SER A 122 22.10 -6.51 4.61
N TYR A 123 21.47 -5.87 5.59
CA TYR A 123 21.92 -5.87 6.98
C TYR A 123 21.86 -7.27 7.59
N ILE A 124 20.76 -7.98 7.39
CA ILE A 124 20.59 -9.38 7.84
C ILE A 124 21.66 -10.24 7.18
N TRP A 125 21.84 -10.14 5.86
CA TRP A 125 22.90 -10.88 5.17
C TRP A 125 24.28 -10.58 5.76
N GLN A 126 24.63 -9.32 6.04
CA GLN A 126 25.94 -8.99 6.59
C GLN A 126 26.16 -9.59 7.98
N ASN A 127 25.15 -9.57 8.85
CA ASN A 127 25.23 -10.03 10.23
C ASN A 127 24.88 -11.51 10.44
N MET A 128 24.41 -12.20 9.40
CA MET A 128 24.18 -13.64 9.41
C MET A 128 25.49 -14.39 9.62
N ASP A 129 25.42 -15.49 10.38
CA ASP A 129 26.59 -16.32 10.63
C ASP A 129 27.10 -17.00 9.34
N ARG A 130 28.30 -17.56 9.43
CA ARG A 130 28.94 -18.16 8.27
C ARG A 130 28.23 -19.43 7.81
N GLU A 131 27.73 -20.23 8.74
CA GLU A 131 27.09 -21.53 8.43
C GLU A 131 25.78 -21.32 7.67
N ASP A 132 24.96 -20.37 8.10
CA ASP A 132 23.70 -19.99 7.45
C ASP A 132 23.94 -19.39 6.05
N LYS A 133 24.99 -18.56 5.90
CA LYS A 133 25.41 -18.03 4.58
C LYS A 133 25.81 -19.14 3.63
N GLU A 134 26.67 -20.05 4.10
CA GLU A 134 27.14 -21.19 3.29
C GLU A 134 25.97 -22.10 2.92
N ARG A 135 25.02 -22.34 3.85
CA ARG A 135 23.79 -23.08 3.58
C ARG A 135 22.94 -22.43 2.49
N LEU A 136 22.68 -21.12 2.57
CA LEU A 136 21.89 -20.39 1.57
C LEU A 136 22.57 -20.35 0.21
N ILE A 137 23.90 -20.16 0.17
CA ILE A 137 24.67 -20.22 -1.08
C ILE A 137 24.58 -21.62 -1.68
N HIS A 138 24.77 -22.67 -0.88
CA HIS A 138 24.67 -24.04 -1.35
C HIS A 138 23.28 -24.34 -1.91
N GLU A 139 22.23 -23.96 -1.18
CA GLU A 139 20.84 -24.11 -1.62
C GLU A 139 20.58 -23.36 -2.93
N ALA A 140 21.04 -22.11 -3.05
CA ALA A 140 20.94 -21.35 -4.30
C ALA A 140 21.66 -22.05 -5.46
N THR A 141 22.89 -22.51 -5.22
CA THR A 141 23.70 -23.17 -6.27
C THR A 141 23.13 -24.50 -6.73
N SER A 142 22.41 -25.23 -5.87
CA SER A 142 21.75 -26.48 -6.20
C SER A 142 20.41 -26.29 -6.91
N ASN A 143 19.75 -25.14 -6.72
CA ASN A 143 18.46 -24.85 -7.35
C ASN A 143 18.58 -24.09 -8.69
N ILE A 144 19.71 -23.44 -8.97
CA ILE A 144 19.91 -22.66 -10.19
C ILE A 144 20.71 -23.50 -11.20
N ASP A 145 20.08 -23.82 -12.33
CA ASP A 145 20.77 -24.41 -13.47
C ASP A 145 21.75 -23.40 -14.08
N LYS A 146 23.01 -23.79 -14.22
CA LYS A 146 24.08 -22.98 -14.81
C LYS A 146 24.07 -23.01 -16.34
N THR A 147 23.31 -23.93 -16.94
CA THR A 147 23.38 -24.23 -18.37
C THR A 147 22.92 -23.03 -19.19
N GLY A 148 23.81 -22.52 -20.05
CA GLY A 148 23.51 -21.39 -20.93
C GLY A 148 23.58 -20.01 -20.26
N LEU A 149 23.93 -19.93 -18.97
CA LEU A 149 24.12 -18.67 -18.27
C LEU A 149 25.57 -18.20 -18.35
N SER A 150 25.78 -16.90 -18.57
CA SER A 150 27.06 -16.27 -18.32
C SER A 150 27.36 -16.26 -16.81
N LYS A 151 28.64 -16.05 -16.48
CA LYS A 151 29.07 -15.92 -15.08
C LYS A 151 28.29 -14.82 -14.33
N THR A 152 28.11 -13.67 -14.98
CA THR A 152 27.41 -12.52 -14.37
C THR A 152 25.94 -12.83 -14.10
N GLU A 153 25.25 -13.42 -15.06
CA GLU A 153 23.84 -13.82 -14.91
C GLU A 153 23.67 -14.84 -13.78
N TYR A 154 24.57 -15.82 -13.71
CA TYR A 154 24.54 -16.81 -12.65
C TYR A 154 24.74 -16.20 -11.26
N GLU A 155 25.67 -15.26 -11.12
CA GLU A 155 25.89 -14.54 -9.86
C GLU A 155 24.69 -13.66 -9.46
N GLU A 156 24.03 -13.02 -10.42
CA GLU A 156 22.81 -12.25 -10.20
C GLU A 156 21.64 -13.13 -9.75
N MET A 157 21.48 -14.31 -10.37
CA MET A 157 20.46 -15.27 -9.96
C MET A 157 20.69 -15.77 -8.53
N ILE A 158 21.94 -16.06 -8.14
CA ILE A 158 22.27 -16.42 -6.75
C ILE A 158 21.87 -15.29 -5.80
N LYS A 159 22.26 -14.05 -6.10
CA LYS A 159 21.92 -12.88 -5.26
C LYS A 159 20.41 -12.72 -5.11
N SER A 160 19.66 -12.86 -6.22
CA SER A 160 18.20 -12.77 -6.23
C SER A 160 17.55 -13.87 -5.40
N TYR A 161 18.06 -15.10 -5.50
CA TYR A 161 17.60 -16.23 -4.70
C TYR A 161 17.79 -15.98 -3.20
N ILE A 162 19.01 -15.59 -2.81
CA ILE A 162 19.35 -15.29 -1.40
C ILE A 162 18.48 -14.15 -0.88
N TYR A 163 18.33 -13.08 -1.66
CA TYR A 163 17.44 -11.95 -1.33
C TYR A 163 16.03 -12.44 -1.02
N THR A 164 15.46 -13.25 -1.91
CA THR A 164 14.11 -13.80 -1.77
C THR A 164 13.98 -14.70 -0.54
N LYS A 165 14.99 -15.51 -0.24
CA LYS A 165 14.98 -16.37 0.95
C LYS A 165 14.99 -15.58 2.25
N ILE A 166 15.81 -14.54 2.32
CA ILE A 166 15.85 -13.65 3.50
C ILE A 166 14.51 -12.91 3.63
N LEU A 167 13.95 -12.43 2.52
CA LEU A 167 12.65 -11.76 2.54
C LEU A 167 11.53 -12.69 3.04
N ASN A 168 11.47 -13.92 2.55
CA ASN A 168 10.49 -14.90 3.01
C ASN A 168 10.65 -15.23 4.50
N TYR A 169 11.89 -15.26 5.02
CA TYR A 169 12.13 -15.45 6.44
C TYR A 169 11.57 -14.28 7.27
N ILE A 170 11.78 -13.04 6.80
CA ILE A 170 11.23 -11.82 7.41
C ILE A 170 9.70 -11.87 7.44
N GLU A 171 9.06 -12.32 6.36
CA GLU A 171 7.59 -12.36 6.24
C GLU A 171 6.91 -13.35 7.21
N LEU A 172 7.67 -14.34 7.72
CA LEU A 172 7.20 -15.36 8.65
C LEU A 172 7.28 -14.95 10.13
N LEU A 173 7.84 -13.77 10.47
CA LEU A 173 7.96 -13.21 11.83
C LEU A 173 6.75 -12.33 12.23
#